data_AF-A0A9D6D746-F1
#
_entry.id   AF-A0A9D6D746-F1
#
_cell.length_a   1.000
_cell.length_b   1.000
_cell.length_c   1.000
_cell.angle_alpha   90.00
_cell.angle_beta   90.00
_cell.angle_gamma   90.00
#
_symmetry.space_group_name_H-M   'P 1'
#
loop_
_entity.id
_entity.type
_entity.pdbx_description
1 polymer ?
#
loop_
_entity_poly.entity_id
_entity_poly.type
_entity_poly.pdbx_seq_one_letter_code
_entity_poly.pdbx_strand_id
1 'polypeptide(L)'
;MPEDYFTVPADGEGQLHVCEGGNLDCGSGLLLIIMKAMKAVPEGEILEIRSTEISVKEDLPAWCRMTGNPYLGWRPAGNHNKYFVRRGGVNKKADEDYRKARDYLWRTRVSWSGGLQTKVFCRNHSWAVGQPASFDVKDEAPSAVEYVLGALGGCLAMGFQMLASRRGLEVDEVEISLKGKIDNIFVFLGAEKEGHSGFDEIAGEMYVKSDADPEMLEQVWRETLAVSPVLNTLTRSVNVQIGIKTV
;
A
#
# COMPACT_ATOMS: atom_id res chain seq x y z
N MET A 1 22.97 -27.82 -12.99
CA MET A 1 23.36 -26.40 -12.91
C MET A 1 24.01 -26.01 -14.23
N PRO A 2 23.70 -24.83 -14.80
CA PRO A 2 24.65 -24.12 -15.63
C PRO A 2 25.27 -22.96 -14.86
N GLU A 3 26.59 -22.84 -14.99
CA GLU A 3 27.50 -21.91 -14.35
C GLU A 3 27.63 -20.61 -15.17
N ASP A 4 26.69 -19.67 -15.04
CA ASP A 4 26.87 -18.33 -15.61
C ASP A 4 26.31 -17.26 -14.65
N TYR A 5 26.90 -17.17 -13.46
CA TYR A 5 26.75 -16.00 -12.59
C TYR A 5 27.87 -15.02 -12.93
N PHE A 6 27.56 -14.02 -13.76
CA PHE A 6 28.43 -12.86 -13.93
C PHE A 6 28.79 -12.28 -12.55
N THR A 7 30.06 -11.89 -12.41
CA THR A 7 30.75 -11.50 -11.18
C THR A 7 29.92 -10.56 -10.31
N VAL A 8 29.42 -11.08 -9.18
CA VAL A 8 28.94 -10.25 -8.07
C VAL A 8 30.10 -9.33 -7.68
N PRO A 9 29.92 -7.99 -7.68
CA PRO A 9 31.00 -7.08 -7.35
C PRO A 9 31.55 -7.39 -5.96
N ALA A 10 32.89 -7.40 -5.83
CA ALA A 10 33.55 -7.55 -4.55
C ALA A 10 33.19 -6.37 -3.63
N ASP A 11 33.23 -6.58 -2.31
CA ASP A 11 32.98 -5.50 -1.36
C ASP A 11 33.97 -4.33 -1.62
N GLY A 12 33.47 -3.23 -2.20
CA GLY A 12 34.25 -2.02 -2.49
C GLY A 12 34.43 -1.63 -3.97
N GLU A 13 33.89 -2.36 -4.94
CA GLU A 13 33.95 -1.96 -6.35
C GLU A 13 32.77 -1.06 -6.78
N GLY A 14 33.06 0.23 -7.01
CA GLY A 14 32.12 1.22 -7.55
C GLY A 14 31.25 1.92 -6.50
N GLN A 15 30.66 3.06 -6.87
CA GLN A 15 29.72 3.77 -6.01
C GLN A 15 28.43 2.95 -5.90
N LEU A 16 28.22 2.34 -4.73
CA LEU A 16 27.06 1.49 -4.43
C LEU A 16 25.89 2.33 -3.97
N HIS A 17 24.80 2.31 -4.75
CA HIS A 17 23.52 2.88 -4.33
C HIS A 17 22.70 1.79 -3.65
N VAL A 18 22.05 2.10 -2.52
CA VAL A 18 21.31 1.09 -1.74
C VAL A 18 19.81 1.35 -1.84
N CYS A 19 19.06 0.29 -2.11
CA CYS A 19 17.60 0.25 -2.07
C CYS A 19 17.16 -0.75 -0.99
N GLU A 20 16.58 -0.24 0.09
CA GLU A 20 15.98 -1.06 1.14
C GLU A 20 14.60 -1.56 0.69
N GLY A 21 14.53 -2.83 0.29
CA GLY A 21 13.30 -3.49 -0.14
C GLY A 21 12.52 -4.15 1.01
N GLY A 22 13.22 -4.55 2.07
CA GLY A 22 12.63 -5.24 3.22
C GLY A 22 11.92 -6.53 2.79
N ASN A 23 10.70 -6.73 3.31
CA ASN A 23 9.84 -7.90 3.07
C ASN A 23 8.84 -7.72 1.91
N LEU A 24 8.96 -6.66 1.11
CA LEU A 24 8.02 -6.45 0.02
C LEU A 24 8.27 -7.44 -1.11
N ASP A 25 7.21 -8.07 -1.59
CA ASP A 25 7.25 -8.78 -2.85
C ASP A 25 7.19 -7.81 -4.05
N CYS A 26 7.53 -8.32 -5.23
CA CYS A 26 7.55 -7.55 -6.46
C CYS A 26 6.17 -7.01 -6.90
N GLY A 27 5.07 -7.66 -6.52
CA GLY A 27 3.68 -7.25 -6.80
C GLY A 27 3.10 -6.25 -5.80
N SER A 28 3.57 -6.26 -4.56
CA SER A 28 3.09 -5.45 -3.42
C SER A 28 3.84 -4.12 -3.26
N GLY A 29 4.80 -3.84 -4.14
CA GLY A 29 5.40 -2.51 -4.28
C GLY A 29 6.92 -2.46 -4.32
N LEU A 30 7.65 -3.58 -4.15
CA LEU A 30 9.12 -3.57 -4.22
C LEU A 30 9.62 -3.00 -5.56
N LEU A 31 8.97 -3.38 -6.67
CA LEU A 31 9.34 -2.87 -7.99
C LEU A 31 9.17 -1.36 -8.11
N LEU A 32 8.21 -0.75 -7.40
CA LEU A 32 8.06 0.71 -7.39
C LEU A 32 9.24 1.40 -6.71
N ILE A 33 9.71 0.83 -5.59
CA ILE A 33 10.88 1.34 -4.85
C ILE A 33 12.14 1.17 -5.68
N ILE A 34 12.34 -0.02 -6.28
CA ILE A 34 13.48 -0.27 -7.19
C ILE A 34 13.44 0.70 -8.37
N MET A 35 12.28 0.89 -9.02
CA MET A 35 12.15 1.85 -10.13
C MET A 35 12.49 3.28 -9.71
N LYS A 36 12.05 3.71 -8.51
CA LYS A 36 12.39 5.03 -7.98
C LYS A 36 13.90 5.17 -7.72
N ALA A 37 14.50 4.19 -7.04
CA ALA A 37 15.92 4.19 -6.71
C ALA A 37 16.77 4.17 -7.98
N MET A 38 16.43 3.32 -8.95
CA MET A 38 17.14 3.16 -10.22
C MET A 38 17.18 4.45 -11.07
N LYS A 39 16.23 5.38 -10.90
CA LYS A 39 16.28 6.70 -11.55
C LYS A 39 17.36 7.63 -10.99
N ALA A 40 17.76 7.41 -9.73
CA ALA A 40 18.82 8.19 -9.08
C ALA A 40 20.22 7.60 -9.32
N VAL A 41 20.31 6.36 -9.82
CA VAL A 41 21.58 5.70 -10.14
C VAL A 41 22.09 6.16 -11.51
N PRO A 42 23.33 6.67 -11.62
CA PRO A 42 23.96 6.97 -12.90
C PRO A 42 24.06 5.74 -13.81
N GLU A 43 24.04 5.97 -15.13
CA GLU A 43 24.17 4.88 -16.10
C GLU A 43 25.50 4.12 -15.91
N GLY A 44 25.43 2.79 -15.89
CA GLY A 44 26.59 1.92 -15.65
C GLY A 44 26.90 1.63 -14.19
N GLU A 45 26.38 2.43 -13.23
CA GLU A 45 26.55 2.18 -11.79
C GLU A 45 25.61 1.09 -11.27
N ILE A 46 25.82 0.65 -10.03
CA ILE A 46 25.17 -0.54 -9.46
C ILE A 46 24.23 -0.14 -8.31
N LEU A 47 23.01 -0.67 -8.36
CA LEU A 47 22.05 -0.66 -7.27
C LEU A 47 22.14 -1.98 -6.49
N GLU A 48 22.45 -1.91 -5.20
CA GLU A 48 22.29 -2.98 -4.22
C GLU A 48 20.86 -2.93 -3.68
N ILE A 49 20.10 -4.01 -3.88
CA ILE A 49 18.75 -4.17 -3.35
C ILE A 49 18.82 -5.15 -2.20
N ARG A 50 18.36 -4.74 -1.01
CA ARG A 50 18.31 -5.59 0.19
C ARG A 50 16.88 -6.04 0.42
N SER A 51 16.64 -7.33 0.40
CA SER A 51 15.30 -7.88 0.65
C SER A 51 15.36 -9.21 1.38
N THR A 52 14.43 -9.39 2.31
CA THR A 52 14.17 -10.66 3.00
C THR A 52 13.21 -11.54 2.21
N GLU A 53 12.58 -10.99 1.17
CA GLU A 53 11.50 -11.66 0.44
C GLU A 53 12.05 -12.66 -0.58
N ILE A 54 11.48 -13.87 -0.56
CA ILE A 54 11.99 -15.02 -1.30
C ILE A 54 11.65 -14.89 -2.78
N SER A 55 10.47 -14.34 -3.11
CA SER A 55 10.00 -14.18 -4.50
C SER A 55 10.93 -13.32 -5.35
N VAL A 56 11.67 -12.39 -4.71
CA VAL A 56 12.58 -11.45 -5.39
C VAL A 56 13.63 -12.18 -6.21
N LYS A 57 14.10 -13.35 -5.75
CA LYS A 57 15.08 -14.16 -6.47
C LYS A 57 14.57 -14.64 -7.83
N GLU A 58 13.26 -14.83 -7.97
CA GLU A 58 12.62 -15.29 -9.21
C GLU A 58 12.14 -14.11 -10.07
N ASP A 59 11.53 -13.11 -9.44
CA ASP A 59 10.87 -11.99 -10.11
C ASP A 59 11.85 -10.92 -10.60
N LEU A 60 12.88 -10.60 -9.81
CA LEU A 60 13.81 -9.51 -10.12
C LEU A 60 14.60 -9.75 -11.41
N PRO A 61 15.15 -10.95 -11.69
CA PRO A 61 15.82 -11.20 -12.96
C PRO A 61 14.89 -11.03 -14.18
N ALA A 62 13.62 -11.40 -14.05
CA ALA A 62 12.64 -11.22 -15.11
C ALA A 62 12.38 -9.73 -15.38
N TRP A 63 12.19 -8.94 -14.32
CA TRP A 63 12.04 -7.50 -14.41
C TRP A 63 13.28 -6.81 -15.01
N CYS A 64 14.49 -7.22 -14.62
CA CYS A 64 15.76 -6.73 -15.17
C CYS A 64 15.85 -6.94 -16.69
N ARG A 65 15.47 -8.14 -17.18
CA ARG A 65 15.41 -8.42 -18.63
C ARG A 65 14.42 -7.51 -19.35
N MET A 66 13.24 -7.31 -18.77
CA MET A 66 12.19 -6.46 -19.37
C MET A 66 12.57 -4.97 -19.37
N THR A 67 13.39 -4.54 -18.41
CA THR A 67 13.77 -3.14 -18.21
C THR A 67 15.19 -2.82 -18.65
N GLY A 68 15.89 -3.77 -19.29
CA GLY A 68 17.23 -3.55 -19.83
C GLY A 68 18.28 -3.18 -18.78
N ASN A 69 18.02 -3.48 -17.50
CA ASN A 69 18.98 -3.28 -16.42
C ASN A 69 19.69 -4.62 -16.15
N PRO A 70 21.00 -4.78 -16.46
CA PRO A 70 21.68 -6.06 -16.26
C PRO A 70 21.64 -6.53 -14.81
N TYR A 71 21.14 -7.75 -14.59
CA TYR A 71 21.17 -8.42 -13.30
C TYR A 71 22.55 -9.07 -13.10
N LEU A 72 23.23 -8.74 -12.00
CA LEU A 72 24.59 -9.19 -11.69
C LEU A 72 24.62 -10.35 -10.67
N GLY A 73 23.46 -10.80 -10.19
CA GLY A 73 23.37 -11.88 -9.21
C GLY A 73 22.96 -11.41 -7.82
N TRP A 74 23.11 -12.31 -6.84
CA TRP A 74 22.74 -12.07 -5.45
C TRP A 74 23.70 -12.80 -4.50
N ARG A 75 23.72 -12.35 -3.24
CA ARG A 75 24.43 -13.02 -2.14
C ARG A 75 23.62 -12.97 -0.85
N PRO A 76 23.69 -14.00 0.01
CA PRO A 76 23.12 -13.93 1.34
C PRO A 76 23.89 -12.92 2.21
N ALA A 77 23.18 -12.23 3.09
CA ALA A 77 23.75 -11.26 4.03
C ALA A 77 23.00 -11.29 5.36
N GLY A 78 23.36 -12.23 6.25
CA GLY A 78 22.73 -12.37 7.55
C GLY A 78 21.25 -12.72 7.41
N ASN A 79 20.37 -11.78 7.75
CA ASN A 79 18.92 -11.95 7.74
C ASN A 79 18.23 -11.57 6.42
N HIS A 80 18.97 -11.13 5.40
CA HIS A 80 18.42 -10.74 4.11
C HIS A 80 19.31 -11.21 2.95
N ASN A 81 18.80 -11.08 1.73
CA ASN A 81 19.56 -11.26 0.49
C ASN A 81 19.89 -9.89 -0.10
N LYS A 82 21.10 -9.78 -0.65
CA LYS A 82 21.57 -8.63 -1.44
C LYS A 82 21.53 -9.00 -2.91
N TYR A 83 20.80 -8.23 -3.71
CA TYR A 83 20.70 -8.39 -5.15
C TYR A 83 21.39 -7.22 -5.85
N PHE A 84 22.08 -7.47 -6.95
CA PHE A 84 22.87 -6.45 -7.65
C PHE A 84 22.32 -6.24 -9.05
N VAL A 85 21.98 -5.00 -9.36
CA VAL A 85 21.48 -4.60 -10.67
C VAL A 85 22.31 -3.44 -11.18
N ARG A 86 22.93 -3.60 -12.36
CA ARG A 86 23.59 -2.49 -13.05
C ARG A 86 22.54 -1.65 -13.73
N ARG A 87 22.66 -0.33 -13.61
CA ARG A 87 21.83 0.61 -14.36
C ARG A 87 22.17 0.48 -15.84
N GLY A 88 21.20 -0.01 -16.62
CA GLY A 88 21.28 0.04 -18.08
C GLY A 88 20.99 1.44 -18.62
N GLY A 89 21.13 1.62 -19.93
CA GLY A 89 20.74 2.86 -20.60
C GLY A 89 19.25 3.17 -20.48
N VAL A 90 18.82 4.29 -21.07
CA VAL A 90 17.44 4.80 -20.96
C VAL A 90 16.42 3.72 -21.37
N ASN A 91 15.68 3.21 -20.39
CA ASN A 91 14.60 2.26 -20.62
C ASN A 91 13.24 2.96 -20.56
N LYS A 92 12.67 3.23 -21.74
CA LYS A 92 11.36 3.88 -21.89
C LYS A 92 10.23 3.11 -21.19
N LYS A 93 10.27 1.78 -21.16
CA LYS A 93 9.23 0.95 -20.53
C LYS A 93 9.25 1.07 -19.00
N ALA A 94 10.42 1.01 -18.37
CA ALA A 94 10.56 1.21 -16.93
C ALA A 94 10.13 2.63 -16.51
N ASP A 95 10.47 3.64 -17.31
CA ASP A 95 10.02 5.01 -17.09
C ASP A 95 8.50 5.16 -17.25
N GLU A 96 7.93 4.52 -18.27
CA GLU A 96 6.48 4.47 -18.48
C GLU A 96 5.77 3.76 -17.34
N ASP A 97 6.27 2.63 -16.86
CA ASP A 97 5.65 1.85 -15.78
C ASP A 97 5.72 2.61 -14.44
N TYR A 98 6.85 3.26 -14.16
CA TYR A 98 6.95 4.18 -13.01
C TYR A 98 5.95 5.36 -13.13
N ARG A 99 5.82 5.95 -14.33
CA ARG A 99 4.85 7.03 -14.57
C ARG A 99 3.42 6.53 -14.39
N LYS A 100 3.07 5.36 -14.93
CA LYS A 100 1.75 4.73 -14.75
C LYS A 100 1.44 4.46 -13.28
N ALA A 101 2.44 4.05 -12.49
CA ALA A 101 2.26 3.84 -11.06
C ALA A 101 2.07 5.15 -10.30
N ARG A 102 2.85 6.19 -10.65
CA ARG A 102 2.73 7.53 -10.07
C ARG A 102 1.38 8.18 -10.36
N ASP A 103 0.89 8.01 -11.58
CA ASP A 103 -0.37 8.58 -12.06
C ASP A 103 -1.50 7.53 -12.01
N TYR A 104 -1.38 6.51 -11.16
CA TYR A 104 -2.36 5.44 -11.08
C TYR A 104 -3.71 5.97 -10.60
N LEU A 105 -4.76 5.67 -11.37
CA LEU A 105 -6.12 6.07 -11.05
C LEU A 105 -6.92 4.86 -10.58
N TRP A 106 -7.20 4.84 -9.28
CA TRP A 106 -8.17 3.92 -8.70
C TRP A 106 -9.57 4.26 -9.22
N ARG A 107 -10.30 3.23 -9.65
CA ARG A 107 -11.65 3.38 -10.21
C ARG A 107 -12.57 2.38 -9.56
N THR A 108 -13.77 2.84 -9.28
CA THR A 108 -14.90 2.03 -8.85
C THR A 108 -16.11 2.35 -9.72
N ARG A 109 -16.99 1.36 -9.91
CA ARG A 109 -18.31 1.56 -10.47
C ARG A 109 -19.33 1.10 -9.44
N VAL A 110 -20.34 1.91 -9.22
CA VAL A 110 -21.46 1.56 -8.34
C VAL A 110 -22.72 1.52 -9.19
N SER A 111 -23.55 0.49 -8.98
CA SER A 111 -24.87 0.38 -9.61
C SER A 111 -25.93 0.15 -8.56
N TRP A 112 -27.09 0.75 -8.78
CA TRP A 112 -28.30 0.50 -8.01
C TRP A 112 -29.35 -0.10 -8.94
N SER A 113 -30.03 -1.15 -8.47
CA SER A 113 -31.07 -1.86 -9.21
C SER A 113 -32.35 -2.07 -8.39
N GLY A 114 -32.56 -1.27 -7.34
CA GLY A 114 -33.69 -1.37 -6.41
C GLY A 114 -33.25 -1.72 -4.97
N GLY A 115 -34.17 -1.49 -4.02
CA GLY A 115 -33.93 -1.73 -2.60
C GLY A 115 -33.02 -0.69 -1.93
N LEU A 116 -32.62 -0.98 -0.69
CA LEU A 116 -31.83 -0.11 0.19
C LEU A 116 -30.32 -0.45 0.18
N GLN A 117 -29.82 -0.95 -0.96
CA GLN A 117 -28.41 -1.30 -1.13
C GLN A 117 -27.94 -1.04 -2.56
N THR A 118 -26.63 -0.90 -2.72
CA THR A 118 -25.96 -0.77 -4.00
C THR A 118 -24.93 -1.88 -4.19
N LYS A 119 -24.57 -2.18 -5.43
CA LYS A 119 -23.46 -3.10 -5.75
C LYS A 119 -22.27 -2.31 -6.26
N VAL A 120 -21.13 -2.51 -5.60
CA VAL A 120 -19.83 -1.89 -5.94
C VAL A 120 -19.01 -2.88 -6.75
N PHE A 121 -18.31 -2.37 -7.77
CA PHE A 121 -17.40 -3.12 -8.63
C PHE A 121 -16.03 -2.43 -8.66
N CYS A 122 -15.00 -3.15 -8.22
CA CYS A 122 -13.62 -2.71 -8.24
C CYS A 122 -12.74 -3.81 -8.82
N ARG A 123 -12.11 -3.56 -9.98
CA ARG A 123 -11.34 -4.58 -10.71
C ARG A 123 -12.18 -5.86 -10.92
N ASN A 124 -11.72 -6.99 -10.40
CA ASN A 124 -12.36 -8.31 -10.44
C ASN A 124 -13.18 -8.64 -9.17
N HIS A 125 -13.43 -7.65 -8.30
CA HIS A 125 -14.19 -7.82 -7.07
C HIS A 125 -15.52 -7.07 -7.11
N SER A 126 -16.52 -7.61 -6.42
CA SER A 126 -17.78 -6.90 -6.18
C SER A 126 -18.35 -7.24 -4.81
N TRP A 127 -19.00 -6.27 -4.16
CA TRP A 127 -19.67 -6.42 -2.88
C TRP A 127 -20.89 -5.52 -2.79
N ALA A 128 -21.76 -5.78 -1.82
CA ALA A 128 -22.91 -4.94 -1.51
C ALA A 128 -22.52 -3.83 -0.53
N VAL A 129 -23.09 -2.65 -0.69
CA VAL A 129 -23.03 -1.56 0.29
C VAL A 129 -24.47 -1.18 0.62
N GLY A 130 -24.82 -1.20 1.90
CA GLY A 130 -26.14 -0.86 2.40
C GLY A 130 -26.45 0.63 2.32
N GLN A 131 -27.34 1.09 3.18
CA GLN A 131 -27.72 2.49 3.27
C GLN A 131 -26.52 3.39 3.61
N PRO A 132 -26.58 4.70 3.29
CA PRO A 132 -25.48 5.62 3.64
C PRO A 132 -25.15 5.63 5.13
N ALA A 133 -26.18 5.65 5.97
CA ALA A 133 -26.12 5.37 7.40
C ALA A 133 -27.30 4.47 7.75
N SER A 134 -27.05 3.41 8.50
CA SER A 134 -28.08 2.54 9.08
C SER A 134 -27.94 2.53 10.59
N PHE A 135 -29.07 2.40 11.28
CA PHE A 135 -29.15 2.27 12.74
C PHE A 135 -29.71 0.91 13.15
N ASP A 136 -30.00 0.05 12.18
CA ASP A 136 -30.52 -1.27 12.44
C ASP A 136 -29.40 -2.20 12.90
N VAL A 137 -29.69 -3.05 13.88
CA VAL A 137 -28.71 -4.02 14.41
C VAL A 137 -28.42 -5.12 13.38
N LYS A 138 -29.30 -5.29 12.38
CA LYS A 138 -29.23 -6.37 11.40
C LYS A 138 -29.54 -5.85 10.00
N ASP A 139 -28.48 -5.50 9.28
CA ASP A 139 -28.53 -5.22 7.84
C ASP A 139 -28.00 -6.38 6.99
N GLU A 140 -28.46 -6.45 5.74
CA GLU A 140 -27.94 -7.42 4.75
C GLU A 140 -26.52 -7.08 4.28
N ALA A 141 -26.12 -5.81 4.36
CA ALA A 141 -24.79 -5.32 3.99
C ALA A 141 -24.40 -4.14 4.89
N PRO A 142 -23.10 -3.96 5.21
CA PRO A 142 -22.65 -2.80 5.99
C PRO A 142 -23.01 -1.48 5.31
N SER A 143 -23.30 -0.47 6.12
CA SER A 143 -23.57 0.88 5.65
C SER A 143 -22.33 1.52 4.99
N ALA A 144 -22.55 2.56 4.19
CA ALA A 144 -21.44 3.24 3.50
C ALA A 144 -20.43 3.85 4.47
N VAL A 145 -20.88 4.39 5.61
CA VAL A 145 -20.00 4.96 6.64
C VAL A 145 -19.18 3.89 7.37
N GLU A 146 -19.73 2.70 7.59
CA GLU A 146 -18.98 1.57 8.16
C GLU A 146 -17.92 1.06 7.20
N TYR A 147 -18.19 1.05 5.89
CA TYR A 147 -17.17 0.73 4.88
C TYR A 147 -15.98 1.71 4.92
N VAL A 148 -16.19 2.98 5.26
CA VAL A 148 -15.10 3.95 5.45
C VAL A 148 -14.24 3.58 6.67
N LEU A 149 -14.86 3.22 7.80
CA LEU A 149 -14.15 2.75 8.99
C LEU A 149 -13.39 1.45 8.72
N GLY A 150 -14.01 0.49 8.02
CA GLY A 150 -13.37 -0.76 7.61
C GLY A 150 -12.19 -0.52 6.68
N ALA A 151 -12.30 0.41 5.72
CA ALA A 151 -11.20 0.79 4.84
C ALA A 151 -10.05 1.45 5.62
N LEU A 152 -10.35 2.30 6.60
CA LEU A 152 -9.33 2.89 7.49
C LEU A 152 -8.63 1.82 8.32
N GLY A 153 -9.39 0.97 9.01
CA GLY A 153 -8.85 -0.10 9.85
C GLY A 153 -7.98 -1.07 9.05
N GLY A 154 -8.47 -1.54 7.90
CA GLY A 154 -7.71 -2.43 7.01
C GLY A 154 -6.43 -1.78 6.49
N CYS A 155 -6.46 -0.49 6.14
CA CYS A 155 -5.27 0.24 5.71
C CYS A 155 -4.23 0.38 6.83
N LEU A 156 -4.66 0.63 8.06
CA LEU A 156 -3.78 0.79 9.21
C LEU A 156 -3.18 -0.56 9.64
N ALA A 157 -4.00 -1.61 9.77
CA ALA A 157 -3.52 -2.94 10.17
C ALA A 157 -2.52 -3.51 9.17
N MET A 158 -2.85 -3.47 7.87
CA MET A 158 -1.93 -3.95 6.83
C MET A 158 -0.69 -3.06 6.70
N GLY A 159 -0.84 -1.74 6.82
CA GLY A 159 0.29 -0.81 6.80
C GLY A 159 1.26 -1.06 7.96
N PHE A 160 0.74 -1.34 9.15
CA PHE A 160 1.54 -1.73 10.32
C PHE A 160 2.29 -3.03 10.08
N GLN A 161 1.58 -4.09 9.66
CA GLN A 161 2.20 -5.39 9.39
C GLN A 161 3.33 -5.29 8.36
N MET A 162 3.10 -4.55 7.27
CA MET A 162 4.10 -4.33 6.23
C MET A 162 5.34 -3.63 6.78
N LEU A 163 5.18 -2.56 7.57
CA LEU A 163 6.30 -1.81 8.14
C LEU A 163 7.04 -2.59 9.24
N ALA A 164 6.32 -3.31 10.10
CA ALA A 164 6.90 -4.16 11.14
C ALA A 164 7.82 -5.21 10.52
N SER A 165 7.33 -5.93 9.51
CA SER A 165 8.11 -6.99 8.87
C SER A 165 9.26 -6.45 8.00
N ARG A 166 9.19 -5.23 7.45
CA ARG A 166 10.36 -4.55 6.87
C ARG A 166 11.48 -4.30 7.88
N ARG A 167 11.15 -4.13 9.16
CA ARG A 167 12.12 -3.98 10.25
C ARG A 167 12.54 -5.33 10.87
N GLY A 168 12.08 -6.44 10.29
CA GLY A 168 12.34 -7.78 10.81
C GLY A 168 11.63 -8.09 12.13
N LEU A 169 10.55 -7.37 12.45
CA LEU A 169 9.72 -7.65 13.62
C LEU A 169 8.66 -8.69 13.27
N GLU A 170 8.56 -9.73 14.10
CA GLU A 170 7.54 -10.76 13.99
C GLU A 170 6.27 -10.32 14.72
N VAL A 171 5.15 -10.32 14.03
CA VAL A 171 3.83 -9.94 14.57
C VAL A 171 2.89 -11.10 14.33
N ASP A 172 2.35 -11.65 15.41
CA ASP A 172 1.47 -12.82 15.37
C ASP A 172 0.04 -12.41 15.01
N GLU A 173 -0.44 -11.31 15.58
CA GLU A 173 -1.83 -10.88 15.48
C GLU A 173 -1.94 -9.36 15.57
N VAL A 174 -2.84 -8.80 14.75
CA VAL A 174 -3.20 -7.38 14.76
C VAL A 174 -4.71 -7.27 14.71
N GLU A 175 -5.29 -6.56 15.66
CA GLU A 175 -6.70 -6.16 15.67
C GLU A 175 -6.78 -4.64 15.80
N ILE A 176 -7.73 -4.03 15.10
CA ILE A 176 -8.03 -2.60 15.24
C ILE A 176 -9.52 -2.44 15.49
N SER A 177 -9.85 -1.77 16.60
CA SER A 177 -11.21 -1.37 16.92
C SER A 177 -11.38 0.12 16.63
N LEU A 178 -12.35 0.47 15.77
CA LEU A 178 -12.66 1.85 15.40
C LEU A 178 -14.10 2.17 15.72
N LYS A 179 -14.33 3.38 16.23
CA LYS A 179 -15.64 4.01 16.36
C LYS A 179 -15.63 5.35 15.65
N GLY A 180 -16.72 5.67 14.96
CA GLY A 180 -16.90 6.95 14.28
C GLY A 180 -18.18 7.61 14.75
N LYS A 181 -18.12 8.93 15.00
CA LYS A 181 -19.27 9.77 15.32
C LYS A 181 -19.49 10.77 14.19
N ILE A 182 -20.70 10.76 13.62
CA ILE A 182 -21.13 11.77 12.65
C ILE A 182 -21.53 13.05 13.42
N ASP A 183 -21.15 14.22 12.89
CA ASP A 183 -21.49 15.53 13.48
C ASP A 183 -23.01 15.69 13.60
N ASN A 184 -23.71 15.71 12.46
CA ASN A 184 -25.16 15.79 12.43
C ASN A 184 -25.77 14.92 11.33
N ILE A 185 -26.22 13.72 11.69
CA ILE A 185 -26.87 12.80 10.74
C ILE A 185 -28.25 13.28 10.26
N PHE A 186 -28.92 14.14 11.03
CA PHE A 186 -30.24 14.67 10.68
C PHE A 186 -30.23 15.58 9.45
N VAL A 187 -29.06 16.13 9.09
CA VAL A 187 -28.85 16.85 7.82
C VAL A 187 -29.03 15.93 6.62
N PHE A 188 -28.47 14.71 6.68
CA PHE A 188 -28.67 13.72 5.63
C PHE A 188 -30.11 13.20 5.59
N LEU A 189 -30.73 13.03 6.77
CA LEU A 189 -32.14 12.61 6.87
C LEU A 189 -33.14 13.72 6.51
N GLY A 190 -32.67 14.96 6.31
CA GLY A 190 -33.49 16.11 5.94
C GLY A 190 -34.35 16.70 7.06
N ALA A 191 -34.16 16.26 8.31
CA ALA A 191 -34.85 16.82 9.47
C ALA A 191 -34.24 18.17 9.92
N GLU A 192 -32.97 18.40 9.60
CA GLU A 192 -32.25 19.64 9.91
C GLU A 192 -31.55 20.21 8.67
N LYS A 193 -31.31 21.53 8.66
CA LYS A 193 -30.70 22.25 7.52
C LYS A 193 -29.27 22.72 7.77
N GLU A 194 -28.84 22.75 9.03
CA GLU A 194 -27.52 23.24 9.45
C GLU A 194 -26.69 22.09 10.03
N GLY A 195 -25.36 22.17 9.89
CA GLY A 195 -24.42 21.14 10.33
C GLY A 195 -23.85 20.31 9.17
N HIS A 196 -23.05 19.29 9.50
CA HIS A 196 -22.38 18.44 8.52
C HIS A 196 -22.73 16.96 8.73
N SER A 197 -23.02 16.23 7.65
CA SER A 197 -23.40 14.81 7.71
C SER A 197 -22.24 13.82 7.60
N GLY A 198 -21.01 14.32 7.66
CA GLY A 198 -19.79 13.50 7.74
C GLY A 198 -19.32 13.25 9.18
N PHE A 199 -18.28 12.43 9.32
CA PHE A 199 -17.64 12.19 10.60
C PHE A 199 -17.09 13.48 11.22
N ASP A 200 -17.40 13.69 12.50
CA ASP A 200 -16.78 14.68 13.40
C ASP A 200 -15.53 14.09 14.06
N GLU A 201 -15.66 12.85 14.52
CA GLU A 201 -14.62 12.13 15.24
C GLU A 201 -14.54 10.68 14.76
N ILE A 202 -13.31 10.20 14.57
CA ILE A 202 -13.00 8.77 14.47
C ILE A 202 -11.93 8.49 15.51
N ALA A 203 -12.18 7.53 16.38
CA ALA A 203 -11.27 7.10 17.43
C ALA A 203 -11.11 5.58 17.39
N GLY A 204 -9.95 5.08 17.82
CA GLY A 204 -9.72 3.65 17.89
C GLY A 204 -8.43 3.28 18.57
N GLU A 205 -8.30 1.98 18.79
CA GLU A 205 -7.15 1.35 19.43
C GLU A 205 -6.71 0.16 18.57
N MET A 206 -5.39 -0.03 18.49
CA MET A 206 -4.78 -1.19 17.86
C MET A 206 -4.25 -2.12 18.95
N TYR A 207 -4.61 -3.40 18.85
CA TYR A 207 -4.12 -4.48 19.69
C TYR A 207 -3.14 -5.31 18.86
N VAL A 208 -1.93 -5.52 19.39
CA VAL A 208 -0.86 -6.24 18.70
C VAL A 208 -0.31 -7.31 19.61
N LYS A 209 -0.18 -8.53 19.08
CA LYS A 209 0.53 -9.63 19.70
C LYS A 209 1.86 -9.85 18.99
N SER A 210 2.97 -9.73 19.74
CA SER A 210 4.33 -9.84 19.21
C SER A 210 5.33 -10.00 20.36
N ASP A 211 6.43 -10.72 20.12
CA ASP A 211 7.58 -10.80 21.02
C ASP A 211 8.58 -9.63 20.84
N ALA A 212 8.30 -8.71 19.91
CA ALA A 212 9.14 -7.55 19.67
C ALA A 212 9.08 -6.52 20.81
N ASP A 213 10.14 -5.72 20.92
CA ASP A 213 10.21 -4.61 21.86
C ASP A 213 9.04 -3.62 21.68
N PRO A 214 8.25 -3.32 22.74
CA PRO A 214 7.13 -2.39 22.66
C PRO A 214 7.49 -1.01 22.11
N GLU A 215 8.68 -0.47 22.41
CA GLU A 215 9.10 0.82 21.87
C GLU A 215 9.27 0.77 20.35
N MET A 216 9.79 -0.34 19.82
CA MET A 216 9.92 -0.55 18.38
C MET A 216 8.56 -0.68 17.69
N LEU A 217 7.60 -1.37 18.31
CA LEU A 217 6.23 -1.45 17.81
C LEU A 217 5.57 -0.07 17.78
N GLU A 218 5.77 0.74 18.82
CA GLU A 218 5.24 2.10 18.88
C GLU A 218 5.83 3.01 17.79
N GLN A 219 7.12 2.86 17.48
CA GLN A 219 7.76 3.57 16.36
C GLN A 219 7.17 3.16 15.01
N VAL A 220 6.94 1.85 14.80
CA VAL A 220 6.29 1.35 13.57
C VAL A 220 4.88 1.95 13.48
N TRP A 221 4.13 1.97 14.57
CA TRP A 221 2.77 2.54 14.58
C TRP A 221 2.75 4.03 14.20
N ARG A 222 3.65 4.83 14.77
CA ARG A 222 3.78 6.26 14.39
C ARG A 222 4.10 6.43 12.91
N GLU A 223 4.96 5.58 12.36
CA GLU A 223 5.27 5.59 10.92
C GLU A 223 4.03 5.18 10.09
N THR A 224 3.32 4.13 10.49
CA THR A 224 2.06 3.69 9.84
C THR A 224 1.06 4.82 9.75
N LEU A 225 0.82 5.53 10.86
CA LEU A 225 -0.08 6.68 10.89
C LEU A 225 0.36 7.78 9.93
N ALA A 226 1.67 8.07 9.86
CA ALA A 226 2.20 9.12 8.99
C ALA A 226 2.02 8.80 7.49
N VAL A 227 2.16 7.54 7.09
CA VAL A 227 2.19 7.16 5.66
C VAL A 227 0.91 6.50 5.15
N SER A 228 -0.06 6.20 6.03
CA SER A 228 -1.31 5.52 5.66
C SER A 228 -2.13 6.33 4.63
N PRO A 229 -2.40 5.78 3.43
CA PRO A 229 -3.17 6.50 2.41
C PRO A 229 -4.59 6.85 2.84
N VAL A 230 -5.31 5.93 3.51
CA VAL A 230 -6.70 6.16 3.91
C VAL A 230 -6.77 7.16 5.07
N LEU A 231 -5.88 7.07 6.07
CA LEU A 231 -5.82 8.05 7.15
C LEU A 231 -5.49 9.46 6.62
N ASN A 232 -4.52 9.56 5.72
CA ASN A 232 -4.19 10.83 5.06
C ASN A 232 -5.34 11.38 4.20
N THR A 233 -6.22 10.51 3.67
CA THR A 233 -7.42 10.93 2.93
C THR A 233 -8.47 11.52 3.86
N LEU A 234 -8.62 10.99 5.09
CA LEU A 234 -9.59 11.48 6.08
C LEU A 234 -9.12 12.73 6.82
N THR A 235 -7.82 12.94 6.96
CA THR A 235 -7.23 14.05 7.72
C THR A 235 -6.83 15.25 6.86
N ARG A 236 -7.01 15.17 5.54
CA ARG A 236 -6.69 16.24 4.59
C ARG A 236 -7.91 16.60 3.76
N SER A 237 -8.01 17.87 3.39
CA SER A 237 -9.04 18.31 2.44
C SER A 237 -8.72 17.76 1.05
N VAL A 238 -9.62 16.93 0.52
CA VAL A 238 -9.55 16.39 -0.84
C VAL A 238 -10.49 17.19 -1.74
N ASN A 239 -10.01 17.60 -2.92
CA ASN A 239 -10.87 18.22 -3.93
C ASN A 239 -11.76 17.13 -4.57
N VAL A 240 -13.06 17.16 -4.27
CA VAL A 240 -14.04 16.20 -4.78
C VAL A 240 -14.96 16.90 -5.78
N GLN A 241 -14.98 16.39 -7.02
CA GLN A 241 -15.82 16.91 -8.10
C GLN A 241 -16.72 15.80 -8.63
N ILE A 242 -18.02 15.88 -8.34
CA ILE A 242 -19.02 14.88 -8.74
C ILE A 242 -20.13 15.61 -9.49
N GLY A 243 -20.48 15.09 -10.68
CA GLY A 243 -21.54 15.64 -11.51
C GLY A 243 -22.61 14.59 -11.85
N ILE A 244 -23.82 15.06 -12.13
CA ILE A 244 -24.92 14.23 -12.61
C ILE A 244 -24.99 14.28 -14.14
N LYS A 245 -25.29 13.14 -14.78
CA LYS A 245 -25.59 13.06 -16.22
C LYS A 245 -26.91 12.32 -16.40
N THR A 246 -27.80 12.89 -17.20
CA THR A 246 -29.04 12.25 -17.66
C THR A 246 -28.78 11.55 -18.98
N VAL A 247 -29.24 10.30 -19.11
CA VAL A 247 -29.10 9.47 -20.32
C VAL A 247 -30.45 9.10 -20.89
#